data_AF-A0A3A8I9C7-F1
#
_entry.id   AF-A0A3A8I9C7-F1
#
_cell.length_a   1.000
_cell.length_b   1.000
_cell.length_c   1.000
_cell.angle_alpha   90.00
_cell.angle_beta   90.00
_cell.angle_gamma   90.00
#
_symmetry.space_group_name_H-M   'P 1'
#
loop_
_entity.id
_entity.type
_entity.pdbx_description
1 polymer ?
#
loop_
_entity_poly.entity_id
_entity_poly.type
_entity_poly.pdbx_seq_one_letter_code
_entity_poly.pdbx_strand_id
1 'polypeptide(L)'
;MATATQKKLGDEPTKAPSIDALNQARAALASGNLGEAVRKAQRSIKEESNLAAQLLLTELRCRQKDLGNARTEWEKLPKSLQRKAERECQKHEVDLSL
;
A
#
# COMPACT_ATOMS: atom_id res chain seq x y z
N MET A 1 -26.88 1.25 3.71
CA MET A 1 -26.03 1.16 2.51
C MET A 1 -24.64 0.72 2.96
N ALA A 2 -24.04 -0.22 2.25
CA ALA A 2 -23.08 -1.20 2.76
C ALA A 2 -21.82 -0.61 3.44
N THR A 3 -21.66 -0.83 4.74
CA THR A 3 -20.34 -0.83 5.38
C THR A 3 -19.72 -2.20 5.11
N ALA A 4 -18.96 -2.28 4.02
CA ALA A 4 -18.11 -3.43 3.77
C ALA A 4 -17.25 -3.65 5.01
N THR A 5 -17.47 -4.80 5.65
CA THR A 5 -16.73 -5.31 6.78
C THR A 5 -15.24 -5.09 6.52
N GLN A 6 -14.65 -4.11 7.23
CA GLN A 6 -13.21 -4.04 7.41
C GLN A 6 -12.80 -5.32 8.15
N LYS A 7 -12.62 -6.40 7.40
CA LYS A 7 -11.96 -7.61 7.86
C LYS A 7 -10.63 -7.12 8.42
N LYS A 8 -10.43 -7.19 9.73
CA LYS A 8 -9.25 -6.65 10.42
C LYS A 8 -8.00 -7.11 9.67
N LEU A 9 -7.43 -6.25 8.82
CA LEU A 9 -6.11 -6.46 8.26
C LEU A 9 -5.14 -6.29 9.44
N GLY A 10 -4.26 -7.25 9.65
CA GLY A 10 -3.16 -7.07 10.59
C GLY A 10 -2.23 -5.94 10.13
N ASP A 11 -1.58 -5.25 11.06
CA ASP A 11 -0.66 -4.17 10.71
C ASP A 11 0.52 -4.70 9.86
N GLU A 12 1.24 -5.69 10.38
CA GLU A 12 2.30 -6.42 9.66
C GLU A 12 1.83 -7.85 9.32
N PRO A 13 2.30 -8.45 8.21
CA PRO A 13 1.98 -9.82 7.88
C PRO A 13 2.66 -10.82 8.84
N THR A 14 2.05 -11.97 9.02
CA THR A 14 2.54 -13.05 9.90
C THR A 14 2.91 -14.32 9.15
N LYS A 15 2.36 -14.53 7.95
CA LYS A 15 2.68 -15.66 7.09
C LYS A 15 4.01 -15.42 6.36
N ALA A 16 4.91 -16.40 6.40
CA ALA A 16 6.22 -16.32 5.76
C ALA A 16 6.17 -15.85 4.29
N PRO A 17 5.29 -16.38 3.40
CA PRO A 17 5.20 -15.89 2.02
C PRO A 17 4.83 -14.41 1.90
N SER A 18 4.01 -13.90 2.82
CA SER A 18 3.58 -12.51 2.85
C SER A 18 4.68 -11.60 3.39
N ILE A 19 5.39 -12.02 4.45
CA ILE A 19 6.57 -11.35 4.99
C ILE A 19 7.65 -11.23 3.90
N ASP A 20 7.98 -12.32 3.22
CA ASP A 20 8.98 -12.34 2.16
C ASP A 20 8.62 -11.40 1.01
N ALA A 21 7.35 -11.41 0.60
CA ALA A 21 6.87 -10.52 -0.46
C ALA A 21 6.94 -9.04 -0.05
N LEU A 22 6.60 -8.70 1.19
CA LEU A 22 6.70 -7.33 1.70
C LEU A 22 8.17 -6.86 1.76
N ASN A 23 9.08 -7.72 2.22
CA ASN A 23 10.51 -7.43 2.24
C ASN A 23 11.08 -7.24 0.82
N GLN A 24 10.67 -8.07 -0.13
CA GLN A 24 11.04 -7.91 -1.54
C GLN A 24 10.49 -6.61 -2.14
N ALA A 25 9.28 -6.19 -1.76
CA ALA A 25 8.71 -4.91 -2.19
C ALA A 25 9.53 -3.72 -1.69
N ARG A 26 9.92 -3.75 -0.41
CA ARG A 26 10.77 -2.74 0.21
C ARG A 26 12.16 -2.70 -0.45
N ALA A 27 12.76 -3.84 -0.73
CA ALA A 27 14.05 -3.94 -1.42
C ALA A 27 13.97 -3.38 -2.86
N ALA A 28 12.94 -3.75 -3.62
CA ALA A 28 12.73 -3.24 -4.98
C ALA A 28 12.48 -1.72 -4.99
N LEU A 29 11.79 -1.18 -3.99
CA LEU A 29 11.64 0.27 -3.83
C LEU A 29 12.99 0.95 -3.57
N ALA A 30 13.81 0.38 -2.68
CA ALA A 30 15.14 0.91 -2.37
C ALA A 30 16.07 0.90 -3.59
N SER A 31 15.91 -0.06 -4.51
CA SER A 31 16.65 -0.12 -5.78
C SER A 31 16.03 0.72 -6.91
N GLY A 32 14.97 1.49 -6.62
CA GLY A 32 14.28 2.32 -7.62
C GLY A 32 13.39 1.57 -8.61
N ASN A 33 13.21 0.25 -8.44
CA ASN A 33 12.36 -0.56 -9.31
C ASN A 33 10.89 -0.51 -8.86
N LEU A 34 10.23 0.61 -9.14
CA LEU A 34 8.83 0.85 -8.73
C LEU A 34 7.86 -0.22 -9.25
N GLY A 35 8.04 -0.69 -10.48
CA GLY A 35 7.18 -1.71 -11.08
C GLY A 35 7.27 -3.05 -10.36
N GLU A 36 8.48 -3.46 -9.98
CA GLU A 36 8.67 -4.67 -9.16
C GLU A 36 8.13 -4.48 -7.74
N ALA A 37 8.40 -3.33 -7.11
CA ALA A 37 7.90 -3.03 -5.77
C ALA A 37 6.38 -3.17 -5.68
N VAL A 38 5.64 -2.65 -6.67
CA VAL A 38 4.18 -2.78 -6.77
C VAL A 38 3.75 -4.25 -6.83
N ARG A 39 4.37 -5.05 -7.73
CA ARG A 39 4.03 -6.48 -7.88
C ARG A 39 4.25 -7.26 -6.59
N LYS A 40 5.35 -6.97 -5.87
CA LYS A 40 5.70 -7.63 -4.62
C LYS A 40 4.77 -7.22 -3.47
N ALA A 41 4.39 -5.95 -3.38
CA ALA A 41 3.41 -5.48 -2.40
C ALA A 41 2.03 -6.13 -2.63
N GLN A 42 1.55 -6.17 -3.87
CA GLN A 42 0.32 -6.87 -4.24
C GLN A 42 0.37 -8.36 -3.89
N ARG A 43 1.53 -9.01 -4.12
CA ARG A 43 1.73 -10.40 -3.71
C ARG A 43 1.60 -10.57 -2.21
N SER A 44 2.22 -9.71 -1.39
CA SER A 44 2.06 -9.77 0.08
C SER A 44 0.59 -9.72 0.50
N ILE A 45 -0.18 -8.76 -0.03
CA ILE A 45 -1.62 -8.62 0.26
C ILE A 45 -2.40 -9.88 -0.16
N LYS A 46 -2.03 -10.51 -1.28
CA LYS A 46 -2.66 -11.74 -1.78
C LYS A 46 -2.40 -12.94 -0.87
N GLU A 47 -1.19 -13.10 -0.35
CA GLU A 47 -0.83 -14.20 0.56
C GLU A 47 -1.50 -14.02 1.94
N GLU A 48 -1.57 -12.77 2.40
CA GLU A 48 -2.22 -12.37 3.64
C GLU A 48 -2.56 -10.88 3.58
N SER A 49 -3.84 -10.54 3.68
CA SER A 49 -4.26 -9.14 3.73
C SER A 49 -3.64 -8.46 4.96
N ASN A 50 -2.82 -7.43 4.75
CA ASN A 50 -2.10 -6.70 5.80
C ASN A 50 -1.95 -5.21 5.45
N LEU A 51 -1.96 -4.34 6.46
CA LEU A 51 -1.96 -2.89 6.29
C LEU A 51 -0.59 -2.34 5.88
N ALA A 52 0.51 -2.99 6.26
CA ALA A 52 1.86 -2.57 5.89
C ALA A 52 2.07 -2.61 4.36
N ALA A 53 1.67 -3.70 3.71
CA ALA A 53 1.73 -3.83 2.26
C ALA A 53 0.70 -2.94 1.55
N GLN A 54 -0.48 -2.77 2.14
CA GLN A 54 -1.54 -1.87 1.63
C GLN A 54 -1.06 -0.41 1.61
N LEU A 55 -0.45 0.06 2.71
CA LEU A 55 0.12 1.40 2.81
C LEU A 55 1.27 1.59 1.81
N LEU A 56 2.20 0.63 1.75
CA LEU A 56 3.32 0.68 0.82
C LEU A 56 2.82 0.73 -0.64
N LEU A 57 1.77 -0.03 -0.97
CA LEU A 57 1.18 -0.02 -2.31
C LEU A 57 0.59 1.36 -2.64
N THR A 58 -0.12 2.01 -1.70
CA THR A 58 -0.61 3.38 -1.89
C THR A 58 0.55 4.36 -2.15
N GLU A 59 1.60 4.32 -1.34
CA GLU A 59 2.79 5.19 -1.50
C GLU A 59 3.48 4.97 -2.86
N LEU A 60 3.61 3.71 -3.29
CA LEU A 60 4.17 3.36 -4.60
C LEU A 60 3.36 3.90 -5.76
N ARG A 61 2.02 3.84 -5.69
CA ARG A 61 1.13 4.39 -6.73
C ARG A 61 1.23 5.91 -6.80
N CYS A 62 1.36 6.59 -5.67
CA CYS A 62 1.63 8.02 -5.64
C CYS A 62 2.96 8.36 -6.33
N ARG A 63 4.03 7.60 -6.07
CA ARG A 63 5.33 7.76 -6.77
C ARG A 63 5.23 7.55 -8.27
N GLN A 64 4.34 6.66 -8.72
CA GLN A 64 4.06 6.43 -10.14
C GLN A 64 3.14 7.49 -10.77
N LYS A 65 2.65 8.47 -9.98
CA LYS A 65 1.59 9.42 -10.38
C LYS A 65 0.32 8.71 -10.89
N ASP A 66 0.07 7.48 -10.42
CA ASP A 66 -1.07 6.66 -10.77
C ASP A 66 -2.23 6.94 -9.79
N LEU A 67 -2.86 8.10 -9.98
CA LEU A 67 -3.85 8.67 -9.04
C LEU A 67 -5.07 7.76 -8.83
N GLY A 68 -5.58 7.15 -9.90
CA GLY A 68 -6.77 6.30 -9.83
C GLY A 68 -6.55 5.08 -8.94
N ASN A 69 -5.42 4.39 -9.11
CA ASN A 69 -5.07 3.26 -8.25
C ASN A 69 -4.64 3.73 -6.85
N ALA A 70 -3.91 4.85 -6.74
CA ALA A 70 -3.51 5.38 -5.43
C ALA A 70 -4.72 5.68 -4.53
N ARG A 71 -5.75 6.33 -5.06
CA ARG A 71 -7.00 6.61 -4.33
C ARG A 71 -7.72 5.32 -3.95
N THR A 72 -7.83 4.38 -4.87
CA THR A 72 -8.48 3.08 -4.64
C THR A 72 -7.81 2.31 -3.49
N GLU A 73 -6.48 2.32 -3.42
CA GLU A 73 -5.76 1.66 -2.33
C GLU A 73 -5.82 2.47 -1.01
N TRP A 74 -5.85 3.80 -1.09
CA TRP A 74 -6.00 4.70 0.06
C TRP A 74 -7.35 4.56 0.76
N GLU A 75 -8.45 4.38 0.02
CA GLU A 75 -9.79 4.18 0.59
C GLU A 75 -9.90 2.87 1.41
N LYS A 76 -9.01 1.89 1.17
CA LYS A 76 -8.96 0.63 1.91
C LYS A 76 -8.22 0.76 3.25
N LEU A 77 -7.47 1.84 3.46
CA LEU A 77 -6.71 2.07 4.69
C LEU A 77 -7.61 2.59 5.82
N PRO A 78 -7.31 2.28 7.09
CA PRO A 78 -7.92 2.97 8.21
C PRO A 78 -7.47 4.44 8.25
N LYS A 79 -8.28 5.32 8.85
CA LYS A 79 -8.04 6.78 8.90
C LYS A 79 -6.64 7.18 9.40
N SER A 80 -6.07 6.41 10.33
CA SER A 80 -4.72 6.65 10.85
C SER A 80 -3.65 6.52 9.76
N LEU A 81 -3.79 5.51 8.89
CA LEU A 81 -2.88 5.25 7.78
C LEU A 81 -3.19 6.09 6.55
N GLN A 82 -4.45 6.47 6.32
CA GLN A 82 -4.82 7.44 5.29
C GLN A 82 -4.04 8.75 5.42
N ARG A 83 -4.03 9.34 6.63
CA ARG A 83 -3.24 10.56 6.91
C ARG A 83 -1.74 10.37 6.72
N LYS A 84 -1.23 9.15 6.94
CA LYS A 84 0.18 8.84 6.71
C LYS A 84 0.48 8.79 5.21
N ALA A 85 -0.35 8.09 4.45
CA ALA A 85 -0.24 8.02 3.00
C ALA A 85 -0.35 9.40 2.34
N GLU A 86 -1.32 10.23 2.76
CA GLU A 86 -1.47 11.62 2.27
C GLU A 86 -0.18 12.42 2.39
N ARG A 87 0.47 12.41 3.57
CA ARG A 87 1.73 13.12 3.80
C ARG A 87 2.87 12.63 2.90
N GLU A 88 2.95 11.33 2.65
CA GLU A 88 3.96 10.77 1.75
C GLU A 88 3.66 11.10 0.29
N CYS A 89 2.40 10.99 -0.14
CA CYS A 89 1.98 11.28 -1.50
C CYS A 89 2.16 12.77 -1.86
N GLN A 90 1.96 13.69 -0.92
CA GLN A 90 2.23 15.11 -1.11
C GLN A 90 3.70 15.41 -1.47
N LYS A 91 4.67 14.62 -0.97
CA LYS A 91 6.09 14.75 -1.37
C LYS A 91 6.33 14.42 -2.85
N HIS A 92 5.36 13.76 -3.48
CA HIS A 92 5.36 13.39 -4.88
C HIS A 92 4.34 14.20 -5.69
N GLU A 93 3.85 15.32 -5.14
CA GLU A 93 2.85 16.21 -5.75
C GLU A 93 1.50 15.52 -6.03
N VAL A 94 1.17 14.49 -5.24
CA VAL A 94 -0.08 13.74 -5.33
C VAL A 94 -0.95 14.06 -4.12
N ASP A 95 -2.16 14.55 -4.39
CA ASP A 95 -3.19 14.77 -3.38
C ASP A 95 -4.29 13.69 -3.48
N LEU A 96 -4.43 12.91 -2.40
CA LEU A 96 -5.42 11.83 -2.29
C LEU A 96 -6.73 12.28 -1.62
N SER A 97 -6.77 13.50 -1.07
CA SER A 97 -7.89 14.01 -0.27
C SER A 97 -8.95 14.77 -1.07
N LEU A 98 -8.69 15.01 -2.36
CA LEU A 98 -9.56 15.74 -3.29
C LEU A 98 -10.83 14.98 -3.69
#